data_AF-A0A8T5DVF8-F1
#
_entry.id   AF-A0A8T5DVF8-F1
#
_cell.length_a   1.000
_cell.length_b   1.000
_cell.length_c   1.000
_cell.angle_alpha   90.00
_cell.angle_beta   90.00
_cell.angle_gamma   90.00
#
_symmetry.space_group_name_H-M   'P 1'
#
loop_
_entity.id
_entity.type
_entity.pdbx_description
1 polymer ?
#
loop_
_entity_poly.entity_id
_entity_poly.type
_entity_poly.pdbx_seq_one_letter_code
_entity_poly.pdbx_strand_id
1 'polypeptide(L)'
;MIQYNENQLRIIELSAKDIKTNDEANVLNSAVLTEIDNILNNHGEYFQVAKGIKKGRKFKSGKCYSVAAIQMGKGFDYVEGYVRVKNNERKVAHAWNRDSEGNHIDFGVNNPEDCEYFGIVIPVKKVYHIGYKNGGIWYAVLPFLDINEI
;
A
#
# COMPACT_ATOMS: atom_id res chain seq x y z
N MET A 1 11.06 -22.86 -6.29
CA MET A 1 10.43 -22.23 -5.11
C MET A 1 10.96 -20.82 -5.04
N ILE A 2 10.09 -19.80 -5.10
CA ILE A 2 10.52 -18.43 -4.82
C ILE A 2 10.69 -18.35 -3.30
N GLN A 3 11.90 -18.09 -2.84
CA GLN A 3 12.23 -18.03 -1.42
C GLN A 3 12.09 -16.58 -0.97
N TYR A 4 11.16 -16.31 -0.05
CA TYR A 4 11.03 -15.01 0.57
C TYR A 4 12.21 -14.72 1.49
N ASN A 5 12.65 -13.47 1.52
CA ASN A 5 13.64 -13.00 2.48
C ASN A 5 13.01 -12.83 3.88
N GLU A 6 13.84 -12.55 4.88
CA GLU A 6 13.40 -12.42 6.28
C GLU A 6 12.36 -11.30 6.47
N ASN A 7 12.53 -10.15 5.80
CA ASN A 7 11.59 -9.04 5.88
C ASN A 7 10.23 -9.38 5.23
N GLN A 8 10.24 -10.01 4.06
CA GLN A 8 9.03 -10.47 3.38
C GLN A 8 8.26 -11.48 4.24
N LEU A 9 8.95 -12.43 4.87
CA LEU A 9 8.33 -13.35 5.82
C LEU A 9 7.74 -12.62 7.03
N ARG A 10 8.47 -11.63 7.57
CA ARG A 10 8.00 -10.80 8.69
C ARG A 10 6.76 -9.98 8.34
N ILE A 11 6.72 -9.44 7.12
CA ILE A 11 5.55 -8.72 6.60
C ILE A 11 4.35 -9.65 6.57
N ILE A 12 4.48 -10.86 6.04
CA ILE A 12 3.38 -11.85 6.00
C ILE A 12 2.90 -12.18 7.42
N GLU A 13 3.82 -12.53 8.32
CA GLU A 13 3.51 -12.91 9.70
C GLU A 13 2.73 -11.81 10.45
N LEU A 14 3.23 -10.56 10.40
CA LEU A 14 2.58 -9.45 11.09
C LEU A 14 1.28 -9.03 10.40
N SER A 15 1.23 -9.05 9.07
CA SER A 15 0.04 -8.68 8.29
C SER A 15 -1.15 -9.58 8.62
N ALA A 16 -0.91 -10.87 8.85
CA ALA A 16 -1.92 -11.85 9.22
C ALA A 16 -2.59 -11.59 10.58
N LYS A 17 -1.98 -10.82 11.48
CA LYS A 17 -2.54 -10.54 12.82
C LYS A 17 -3.71 -9.56 12.75
N ASP A 18 -4.86 -9.93 13.31
CA ASP A 18 -6.04 -9.06 13.39
C ASP A 18 -5.82 -7.82 14.28
N ILE A 19 -5.05 -8.00 15.36
CA ILE A 19 -4.70 -6.96 16.31
C ILE A 19 -3.19 -6.90 16.40
N LYS A 20 -2.64 -5.69 16.24
CA LYS A 20 -1.21 -5.40 16.33
C LYS A 20 -1.00 -4.39 17.46
N THR A 21 0.06 -4.55 18.23
CA THR A 21 0.53 -3.46 19.12
C THR A 21 1.06 -2.30 18.27
N ASN A 22 1.27 -1.14 18.90
CA ASN A 22 1.90 0.00 18.21
C ASN A 22 3.30 -0.35 17.70
N ASP A 23 4.08 -1.11 18.48
CA ASP A 23 5.43 -1.54 18.10
C ASP A 23 5.39 -2.50 16.91
N GLU A 24 4.47 -3.47 16.91
CA GLU A 24 4.27 -4.37 15.77
C GLU A 24 3.84 -3.62 14.51
N ALA A 25 2.96 -2.62 14.65
CA ALA A 25 2.54 -1.78 13.53
C ALA A 25 3.71 -0.94 12.98
N ASN A 26 4.56 -0.41 13.86
CA ASN A 26 5.76 0.34 13.45
C ASN A 26 6.79 -0.57 12.77
N VAL A 27 7.05 -1.77 13.32
CA VAL A 27 7.95 -2.76 12.71
C VAL A 27 7.44 -3.18 11.34
N LEU A 28 6.13 -3.46 11.22
CA LEU A 28 5.53 -3.81 9.93
C LEU A 28 5.67 -2.67 8.91
N ASN A 29 5.39 -1.43 9.33
CA ASN A 29 5.57 -0.26 8.47
C ASN A 29 7.02 -0.12 8.00
N SER A 30 7.99 -0.22 8.92
CA SER A 30 9.41 -0.15 8.58
C SER A 30 9.84 -1.27 7.65
N ALA A 31 9.41 -2.50 7.89
CA ALA A 31 9.74 -3.65 7.02
C ALA A 31 9.21 -3.44 5.60
N VAL A 32 7.96 -2.97 5.45
CA VAL A 32 7.41 -2.66 4.12
C VAL A 32 8.20 -1.54 3.46
N LEU A 33 8.48 -0.43 4.17
CA LEU A 33 9.25 0.68 3.61
C LEU A 33 10.65 0.25 3.15
N THR A 34 11.33 -0.60 3.93
CA THR A 34 12.64 -1.13 3.55
C THR A 34 12.59 -1.96 2.27
N GLU A 35 11.60 -2.86 2.14
CA GLU A 35 11.51 -3.73 0.96
C GLU A 35 11.13 -2.98 -0.32
N ILE A 36 10.33 -1.92 -0.21
CA ILE A 36 9.89 -1.16 -1.39
C ILE A 36 10.86 -0.05 -1.80
N ASP A 37 11.83 0.32 -0.96
CA ASP A 37 12.67 1.51 -1.18
C ASP A 37 13.39 1.45 -2.53
N ASN A 38 14.05 0.34 -2.83
CA ASN A 38 14.75 0.15 -4.11
C ASN A 38 13.79 0.18 -5.31
N ILE A 39 12.60 -0.40 -5.17
CA ILE A 39 11.59 -0.40 -6.24
C ILE A 39 11.12 1.03 -6.50
N LEU A 40 10.76 1.76 -5.45
CA LEU A 40 10.27 3.12 -5.54
C LEU A 40 11.35 4.10 -6.00
N ASN A 41 12.62 3.92 -5.60
CA ASN A 41 13.71 4.78 -6.06
C ASN A 41 13.95 4.66 -7.57
N ASN A 42 13.63 3.52 -8.19
CA ASN A 42 13.85 3.28 -9.61
C ASN A 42 12.60 3.55 -10.47
N HIS A 43 11.40 3.33 -9.92
CA HIS A 43 10.15 3.33 -10.69
C HIS A 43 9.04 4.19 -10.10
N GLY A 44 9.25 4.74 -8.90
CA GLY A 44 8.24 5.53 -8.21
C GLY A 44 8.13 6.95 -8.75
N GLU A 45 6.97 7.53 -8.58
CA GLU A 45 6.68 8.93 -8.94
C GLU A 45 5.79 9.60 -7.88
N TYR A 46 5.81 10.93 -7.87
CA TYR A 46 4.96 11.73 -7.00
C TYR A 46 3.58 11.93 -7.60
N PHE A 47 2.55 11.80 -6.77
CA PHE A 47 1.16 11.96 -7.20
C PHE A 47 0.45 13.06 -6.43
N GLN A 48 -0.37 13.83 -7.15
CA GLN A 48 -1.40 14.65 -6.54
C GLN A 48 -2.60 13.77 -6.26
N VAL A 49 -2.98 13.66 -4.99
CA VAL A 49 -4.01 12.72 -4.55
C VAL A 49 -5.18 13.46 -3.95
N ALA A 50 -6.36 13.22 -4.50
CA ALA A 50 -7.60 13.77 -4.01
C ALA A 50 -8.23 12.86 -2.95
N LYS A 51 -9.07 13.44 -2.11
CA LYS A 51 -9.86 12.68 -1.13
C LYS A 51 -10.99 11.94 -1.83
N GLY A 52 -11.10 10.64 -1.57
CA GLY A 52 -12.24 9.86 -2.04
C GLY A 52 -13.55 10.27 -1.35
N ILE A 53 -14.65 10.31 -2.09
CA ILE A 53 -15.98 10.57 -1.53
C ILE A 53 -16.37 9.38 -0.66
N LYS A 54 -16.32 9.58 0.66
CA LYS A 54 -16.65 8.53 1.63
C LYS A 54 -18.06 8.73 2.18
N LYS A 55 -18.97 7.80 1.90
CA LYS A 55 -20.22 7.63 2.67
C LYS A 55 -19.94 6.65 3.84
N GLY A 56 -19.65 7.16 5.05
CA GLY A 56 -19.63 6.34 6.28
C GLY A 56 -18.35 6.33 7.14
N ARG A 57 -18.22 5.29 8.00
CA ARG A 57 -17.30 5.17 9.17
C ARG A 57 -15.80 5.38 8.86
N LYS A 58 -15.07 5.92 9.84
CA LYS A 58 -13.59 6.04 9.88
C LYS A 58 -12.93 4.67 9.66
N PHE A 59 -11.90 4.59 8.80
CA PHE A 59 -11.09 3.38 8.67
C PHE A 59 -9.99 3.40 9.74
N LYS A 60 -9.74 2.24 10.36
CA LYS A 60 -8.62 2.07 11.30
C LYS A 60 -7.29 2.09 10.52
N SER A 61 -6.21 2.47 11.18
CA SER A 61 -4.85 2.39 10.63
C SER A 61 -4.55 0.98 10.09
N GLY A 62 -3.77 0.89 9.00
CA GLY A 62 -3.41 -0.37 8.34
C GLY A 62 -4.47 -0.96 7.41
N LYS A 63 -5.65 -0.34 7.24
CA LYS A 63 -6.69 -0.81 6.31
C LYS A 63 -6.56 -0.30 4.87
N CYS A 64 -5.61 0.59 4.59
CA CYS A 64 -5.43 1.20 3.27
C CYS A 64 -5.32 0.16 2.15
N TYR A 65 -4.50 -0.87 2.33
CA TYR A 65 -4.34 -1.98 1.36
C TYR A 65 -5.67 -2.66 1.02
N SER A 66 -6.41 -3.11 2.04
CA SER A 66 -7.72 -3.74 1.83
C SER A 66 -8.75 -2.79 1.19
N VAL A 67 -8.72 -1.50 1.57
CA VAL A 67 -9.63 -0.50 1.01
C VAL A 67 -9.33 -0.27 -0.46
N ALA A 68 -8.05 -0.14 -0.81
CA ALA A 68 -7.60 0.03 -2.19
C ALA A 68 -7.91 -1.20 -3.04
N ALA A 69 -7.71 -2.40 -2.48
CA ALA A 69 -8.04 -3.66 -3.15
C ALA A 69 -9.54 -3.78 -3.45
N ILE A 70 -10.42 -3.36 -2.52
CA ILE A 70 -11.88 -3.34 -2.75
C ILE A 70 -12.27 -2.42 -3.91
N GLN A 71 -11.60 -1.26 -4.08
CA GLN A 71 -11.94 -0.36 -5.19
C GLN A 71 -11.53 -0.92 -6.55
N MET A 72 -10.60 -1.89 -6.63
CA MET A 72 -10.29 -2.56 -7.90
C MET A 72 -11.52 -3.21 -8.52
N GLY A 73 -12.41 -3.79 -7.70
CA GLY A 73 -13.69 -4.35 -8.15
C GLY A 73 -14.68 -3.32 -8.69
N LYS A 74 -14.39 -2.03 -8.55
CA LYS A 74 -15.18 -0.91 -9.09
C LYS A 74 -14.50 -0.21 -10.27
N GLY A 75 -13.44 -0.80 -10.82
CA GLY A 75 -12.73 -0.27 -11.99
C GLY A 75 -11.62 0.72 -11.67
N PHE A 76 -11.19 0.83 -10.40
CA PHE A 76 -10.01 1.62 -10.06
C PHE A 76 -8.73 0.78 -10.19
N ASP A 77 -7.65 1.41 -10.64
CA ASP A 77 -6.32 0.83 -10.53
C ASP A 77 -5.83 0.87 -9.08
N TYR A 78 -4.90 -0.02 -8.76
CA TYR A 78 -4.27 -0.11 -7.45
C TYR A 78 -2.91 0.60 -7.48
N VAL A 79 -2.63 1.41 -6.45
CA VAL A 79 -1.38 2.15 -6.32
C VAL A 79 -0.81 1.88 -4.94
N GLU A 80 0.50 1.62 -4.87
CA GLU A 80 1.19 1.36 -3.60
C GLU A 80 2.51 2.13 -3.53
N GLY A 81 2.87 2.54 -2.32
CA GLY A 81 4.12 3.22 -2.05
C GLY A 81 4.15 3.71 -0.60
N TYR A 82 4.51 4.98 -0.41
CA TYR A 82 4.44 5.63 0.88
C TYR A 82 3.72 6.98 0.82
N VAL A 83 3.16 7.36 1.97
CA VAL A 83 2.76 8.73 2.26
C VAL A 83 3.74 9.35 3.24
N ARG A 84 4.16 10.59 2.97
CA ARG A 84 4.94 11.40 3.90
C ARG A 84 4.07 12.51 4.46
N VAL A 85 3.89 12.52 5.78
CA VAL A 85 3.09 13.57 6.43
C VAL A 85 3.92 14.83 6.56
N LYS A 86 3.47 15.95 5.98
CA LYS A 86 4.24 17.20 5.86
C LYS A 86 4.63 17.83 7.20
N ASN A 87 3.86 17.57 8.26
CA ASN A 87 4.08 18.22 9.56
C ASN A 87 5.21 17.60 10.40
N ASN A 88 5.54 16.33 10.19
CA ASN A 88 6.49 15.59 11.01
C ASN A 88 7.41 14.67 10.19
N GLU A 89 7.36 14.79 8.86
CA GLU A 89 8.15 14.03 7.88
C GLU A 89 8.02 12.50 8.02
N ARG A 90 7.03 12.01 8.77
CA ARG A 90 6.83 10.58 8.99
C ARG A 90 6.37 9.92 7.70
N LYS A 91 7.13 8.91 7.25
CA LYS A 91 6.73 8.01 6.17
C LYS A 91 5.87 6.86 6.68
N VAL A 92 4.79 6.59 5.98
CA VAL A 92 3.89 5.46 6.24
C VAL A 92 3.70 4.70 4.93
N ALA A 93 3.96 3.40 4.93
CA ALA A 93 3.67 2.54 3.80
C ALA A 93 2.15 2.53 3.56
N HIS A 94 1.74 2.69 2.30
CA HIS A 94 0.35 3.02 2.00
C HIS A 94 -0.07 2.54 0.62
N ALA A 95 -1.38 2.34 0.47
CA ALA A 95 -2.01 2.02 -0.80
C ALA A 95 -3.25 2.90 -1.02
N TRP A 96 -3.44 3.29 -2.26
CA TRP A 96 -4.56 4.11 -2.74
C TRP A 96 -4.92 3.68 -4.15
N ASN A 97 -5.72 4.49 -4.85
CA ASN A 97 -6.27 4.14 -6.15
C ASN A 97 -6.02 5.21 -7.20
N ARG A 98 -6.11 4.81 -8.46
CA ARG A 98 -6.19 5.71 -9.61
C ARG A 98 -7.45 5.38 -10.40
N ASP A 99 -8.21 6.38 -10.80
CA ASP A 99 -9.40 6.18 -11.62
C ASP A 99 -9.05 5.99 -13.12
N SER A 100 -10.06 5.76 -13.95
CA SER A 100 -9.89 5.55 -15.39
C SER A 100 -9.41 6.80 -16.15
N GLU A 101 -9.54 7.98 -15.56
CA GLU A 101 -9.06 9.25 -16.12
C GLU A 101 -7.61 9.54 -15.70
N GLY A 102 -7.03 8.71 -14.84
CA GLY A 102 -5.68 8.88 -14.32
C GLY A 102 -5.61 9.70 -13.03
N ASN A 103 -6.74 10.12 -12.45
CA ASN A 103 -6.73 10.87 -11.20
C ASN A 103 -6.46 9.93 -10.03
N HIS A 104 -5.57 10.33 -9.12
CA HIS A 104 -5.28 9.56 -7.92
C HIS A 104 -6.21 9.94 -6.77
N ILE A 105 -6.76 8.92 -6.12
CA ILE A 105 -7.80 9.06 -5.10
C ILE A 105 -7.45 8.17 -3.90
N ASP A 106 -7.47 8.77 -2.71
CA ASP A 106 -7.30 8.05 -1.46
C ASP A 106 -8.62 7.98 -0.68
N PHE A 107 -9.13 6.75 -0.52
CA PHE A 107 -10.35 6.45 0.24
C PHE A 107 -10.08 6.16 1.73
N GLY A 108 -8.81 6.03 2.12
CA GLY A 108 -8.33 5.71 3.45
C GLY A 108 -7.92 6.92 4.29
N VAL A 109 -7.37 7.96 3.66
CA VAL A 109 -6.87 9.19 4.33
C VAL A 109 -7.90 10.31 4.30
N ASN A 110 -8.04 11.05 5.41
CA ASN A 110 -9.02 12.13 5.52
C ASN A 110 -8.54 13.46 4.94
N ASN A 111 -7.24 13.74 5.05
CA ASN A 111 -6.63 15.00 4.63
C ASN A 111 -5.41 14.69 3.73
N PRO A 112 -5.63 14.16 2.51
CA PRO A 112 -4.52 13.86 1.60
C PRO A 112 -3.67 15.10 1.26
N GLU A 113 -4.24 16.31 1.36
CA GLU A 113 -3.53 17.58 1.18
C GLU A 113 -2.39 17.82 2.19
N ASP A 114 -2.45 17.19 3.37
CA ASP A 114 -1.42 17.26 4.42
C ASP A 114 -0.27 16.25 4.17
N CYS A 115 -0.37 15.47 3.10
CA CYS A 115 0.54 14.39 2.77
C CYS A 115 1.18 14.60 1.40
N GLU A 116 2.32 13.95 1.19
CA GLU A 116 2.91 13.72 -0.12
C GLU A 116 2.87 12.24 -0.44
N TYR A 117 2.45 11.90 -1.66
CA TYR A 117 2.26 10.53 -2.10
C TYR A 117 3.34 10.19 -3.11
N PHE A 118 4.10 9.13 -2.84
CA PHE A 118 5.11 8.60 -3.74
C PHE A 118 4.91 7.11 -3.90
N GLY A 119 4.76 6.63 -5.12
CA GLY A 119 4.42 5.23 -5.34
C GLY A 119 4.45 4.80 -6.79
N ILE A 120 3.81 3.67 -7.06
CA ILE A 120 3.68 3.10 -8.38
C ILE A 120 2.31 2.46 -8.58
N VAL A 121 1.79 2.53 -9.80
CA VAL A 121 0.57 1.83 -10.20
C VAL A 121 0.90 0.36 -10.44
N ILE A 122 0.23 -0.53 -9.72
CA ILE A 122 0.43 -1.98 -9.83
C ILE A 122 -0.72 -2.59 -10.62
N PRO A 123 -0.43 -3.37 -11.69
CA PRO A 123 -1.47 -4.08 -12.42
C PRO A 123 -2.31 -4.98 -11.51
N VAL A 124 -3.63 -4.85 -11.60
CA VAL A 124 -4.61 -5.58 -10.78
C VAL A 124 -4.37 -7.09 -10.75
N LYS A 125 -3.96 -7.68 -11.88
CA LYS A 125 -3.64 -9.12 -11.97
C LYS A 125 -2.50 -9.52 -11.03
N LYS A 126 -1.47 -8.68 -10.88
CA LYS A 126 -0.33 -8.94 -9.99
C LYS A 126 -0.74 -8.80 -8.52
N VAL A 127 -1.56 -7.79 -8.22
CA VAL A 127 -2.16 -7.63 -6.88
C VAL A 127 -2.88 -8.89 -6.47
N TYR A 128 -3.76 -9.42 -7.34
CA TYR A 128 -4.47 -10.67 -7.06
C TYR A 128 -3.53 -11.85 -6.89
N HIS A 129 -2.56 -12.02 -7.80
CA HIS A 129 -1.59 -13.10 -7.74
C HIS A 129 -0.85 -13.14 -6.40
N ILE A 130 -0.34 -12.00 -5.94
CA ILE A 130 0.39 -11.90 -4.68
C ILE A 130 -0.52 -12.13 -3.47
N GLY A 131 -1.74 -11.56 -3.48
CA GLY A 131 -2.71 -11.81 -2.40
C GLY A 131 -3.02 -13.30 -2.22
N TYR A 132 -3.21 -14.04 -3.33
CA TYR A 132 -3.38 -15.49 -3.27
C TYR A 132 -2.11 -16.24 -2.84
N LYS A 133 -0.95 -15.85 -3.38
CA LYS A 133 0.35 -16.43 -3.01
C LYS A 133 0.66 -16.27 -1.52
N ASN A 134 0.21 -15.18 -0.92
CA ASN A 134 0.37 -14.88 0.51
C ASN A 134 -0.77 -15.48 1.38
N GLY A 135 -1.54 -16.46 0.88
CA GLY A 135 -2.56 -17.15 1.66
C GLY A 135 -3.86 -16.35 1.86
N GLY A 136 -4.16 -15.41 0.96
CA GLY A 136 -5.36 -14.55 1.03
C GLY A 136 -5.18 -13.29 1.87
N ILE A 137 -3.94 -12.93 2.21
CA ILE A 137 -3.61 -11.72 2.97
C ILE A 137 -3.51 -10.53 2.02
N TRP A 138 -4.53 -9.66 2.05
CA TRP A 138 -4.60 -8.41 1.26
C TRP A 138 -3.97 -7.22 2.02
N TYR A 139 -2.64 -7.27 2.15
CA TYR A 139 -1.83 -6.18 2.70
C TYR A 139 -0.90 -5.61 1.61
N ALA A 140 0.28 -5.10 1.96
CA ALA A 140 1.31 -4.64 1.03
C ALA A 140 1.65 -5.74 0.00
N VAL A 141 1.63 -5.35 -1.26
CA VAL A 141 1.88 -6.20 -2.44
C VAL A 141 3.26 -5.91 -3.01
N LEU A 142 3.65 -4.65 -3.02
CA LEU A 142 4.88 -4.18 -3.64
C LEU A 142 6.15 -4.88 -3.12
N PRO A 143 6.28 -5.22 -1.81
CA PRO A 143 7.42 -6.00 -1.31
C PRO A 143 7.63 -7.36 -1.97
N PHE A 144 6.61 -7.91 -2.64
CA PHE A 144 6.62 -9.28 -3.20
C PHE A 144 6.67 -9.31 -4.72
N LEU A 145 6.73 -8.14 -5.37
CA LEU A 145 6.88 -8.03 -6.83
C LEU A 145 8.35 -8.22 -7.21
N ASP A 146 8.59 -8.98 -8.28
CA ASP A 146 9.90 -8.96 -8.93
C ASP A 146 10.05 -7.62 -9.67
N ILE A 147 11.22 -6.99 -9.56
CA ILE A 147 11.52 -5.71 -10.21
C ILE A 147 11.38 -5.80 -11.73
N ASN A 148 11.62 -6.98 -12.31
CA ASN A 148 11.45 -7.23 -13.75
C ASN A 148 10.00 -7.38 -14.16
N GLU A 149 9.11 -7.60 -13.19
CA GLU A 149 7.69 -7.72 -13.48
C GLU A 149 7.02 -6.36 -13.56
N ILE A 150 7.57 -5.30 -12.94
CA ILE A 150 6.98 -3.96 -12.79
C ILE A 150 6.57 -3.36 -14.12
#